data_AF-A0A3C0K5G0-F1
#
_entry.id   AF-A0A3C0K5G0-F1
#
_cell.length_a   1.000
_cell.length_b   1.000
_cell.length_c   1.000
_cell.angle_alpha   90.00
_cell.angle_beta   90.00
_cell.angle_gamma   90.00
#
_symmetry.space_group_name_H-M   'P 1'
#
loop_
_entity.id
_entity.type
_entity.pdbx_description
1 polymer ?
#
loop_
_entity_poly.entity_id
_entity_poly.type
_entity_poly.pdbx_seq_one_letter_code
_entity_poly.pdbx_strand_id
1 'polypeptide(L)' 'WGDFGKEMNSFDLPTGIDIDSSGGIYLADSENNRVLYFMGFVDK' A
#
# COMPACT_ATOMS: atom_id res chain seq x y z
N TRP A 1 2.19 2.62 8.35
CA TRP A 1 2.88 2.27 7.09
C TRP A 1 3.50 3.54 6.55
N GLY A 2 4.68 3.48 5.93
CA GLY A 2 5.29 4.67 5.30
C GLY A 2 6.80 4.84 5.39
N ASP A 3 7.54 3.96 6.08
CA ASP A 3 9.00 4.10 6.15
C ASP A 3 9.67 3.66 4.83
N PHE A 4 10.85 4.18 4.55
CA PHE A 4 11.68 3.71 3.43
C PHE A 4 12.11 2.26 3.65
N GLY A 5 11.88 1.38 2.66
CA GLY A 5 12.41 0.02 2.68
C GLY A 5 11.47 -1.03 2.09
N LYS A 6 11.83 -2.31 2.34
CA LYS A 6 11.21 -3.48 1.68
C LYS A 6 10.32 -4.32 2.60
N GLU A 7 10.18 -3.90 3.85
CA GLU A 7 9.34 -4.60 4.83
C GLU A 7 7.84 -4.42 4.56
N MET A 8 7.01 -5.23 5.21
CA MET A 8 5.55 -5.31 5.01
C MET A 8 4.82 -3.94 5.09
N ASN A 9 5.35 -3.00 5.86
CA ASN A 9 4.74 -1.69 6.13
C ASN A 9 5.60 -0.50 5.64
N SER A 10 6.58 -0.78 4.78
CA SER A 10 7.54 0.17 4.22
C SER A 10 7.43 0.20 2.69
N PHE A 11 7.90 1.27 2.06
CA PHE A 11 7.89 1.45 0.60
C PHE A 11 9.19 2.09 0.14
N ASP A 12 9.59 1.86 -1.10
CA ASP A 12 10.82 2.41 -1.66
C ASP A 12 10.49 3.47 -2.73
N LEU A 13 9.67 3.10 -3.73
CA LEU A 13 9.17 4.03 -4.76
C LEU A 13 7.68 3.81 -5.01
N PRO A 14 6.79 4.37 -4.16
CA PRO A 14 5.36 4.31 -4.40
C PRO A 14 4.97 5.18 -5.60
N THR A 15 4.42 4.57 -6.65
CA THR A 15 4.06 5.26 -7.91
C THR A 15 2.57 5.31 -8.18
N GLY A 16 1.76 4.53 -7.45
CA GLY A 16 0.32 4.50 -7.65
C GLY A 16 -0.42 4.04 -6.40
N ILE A 17 -1.63 4.57 -6.22
CA ILE A 17 -2.55 4.21 -5.15
C ILE A 17 -3.97 4.13 -5.71
N ASP A 18 -4.74 3.12 -5.29
CA ASP A 18 -6.16 2.98 -5.58
C ASP A 18 -6.91 2.37 -4.39
N ILE A 19 -8.23 2.54 -4.34
CA ILE A 19 -9.08 2.08 -3.24
C ILE A 19 -10.25 1.28 -3.81
N ASP A 20 -10.46 0.06 -3.32
CA ASP A 20 -11.62 -0.75 -3.71
C ASP A 20 -12.93 -0.31 -3.01
N SER A 21 -14.06 -0.87 -3.44
CA SER A 21 -15.39 -0.55 -2.88
C SER A 21 -15.57 -0.93 -1.41
N SER A 22 -14.69 -1.78 -0.87
CA SER A 22 -14.67 -2.18 0.55
C SER A 22 -13.75 -1.30 1.40
N GLY A 23 -13.09 -0.30 0.77
CA GLY A 23 -12.11 0.56 1.42
C GLY A 23 -10.69 -0.02 1.47
N GLY A 24 -10.44 -1.16 0.83
CA GLY A 24 -9.10 -1.74 0.73
C GLY A 24 -8.18 -0.87 -0.13
N ILE A 25 -6.94 -0.66 0.34
CA ILE A 25 -5.97 0.22 -0.33
C ILE A 25 -4.94 -0.62 -1.06
N TYR A 26 -4.76 -0.36 -2.34
CA TYR A 26 -3.72 -0.93 -3.18
C TYR A 26 -2.62 0.10 -3.41
N LEU A 27 -1.36 -0.29 -3.25
CA LEU A 27 -0.20 0.56 -3.48
C LEU A 27 0.80 -0.14 -4.42
N ALA A 28 1.19 0.53 -5.50
CA ALA A 28 2.27 0.09 -6.39
C ALA A 28 3.61 0.63 -5.89
N ASP A 29 4.47 -0.25 -5.37
CA ASP A 29 5.80 0.05 -4.84
C ASP A 29 6.86 -0.42 -5.85
N SER A 30 7.13 0.45 -6.82
CA SER A 30 7.80 0.12 -8.09
C SER A 30 9.25 -0.35 -7.91
N GLU A 31 10.02 0.29 -7.03
CA GLU A 31 11.43 -0.10 -6.79
C GLU A 31 11.53 -1.46 -6.08
N ASN A 32 10.52 -1.80 -5.29
CA ASN A 32 10.40 -3.12 -4.68
C ASN A 32 9.70 -4.17 -5.57
N ASN A 33 9.29 -3.80 -6.78
CA ASN A 33 8.60 -4.67 -7.74
C ASN A 33 7.39 -5.41 -7.14
N ARG A 34 6.57 -4.70 -6.35
CA ARG A 34 5.42 -5.29 -5.66
C ARG A 34 4.20 -4.39 -5.64
N VAL A 35 3.04 -5.02 -5.46
CA VAL A 35 1.79 -4.35 -5.09
C VAL A 35 1.44 -4.77 -3.67
N LEU A 36 1.17 -3.80 -2.81
CA LEU A 36 0.78 -4.01 -1.42
C LEU A 36 -0.72 -3.76 -1.27
N TYR A 37 -1.36 -4.53 -0.40
CA TYR A 37 -2.77 -4.38 -0.05
C TYR A 37 -2.90 -4.14 1.45
N PHE A 38 -3.64 -3.09 1.82
CA PHE A 38 -3.96 -2.75 3.20
C PHE A 38 -5.47 -2.79 3.38
N MET A 39 -5.92 -3.47 4.43
CA MET A 39 -7.33 -3.38 4.83
C MET A 39 -7.63 -1.95 5.28
N GLY A 40 -8.63 -1.33 4.65
CA GLY A 40 -9.21 -0.10 5.16
C GLY A 40 -9.99 -0.40 6.43
N PHE A 41 -9.68 0.29 7.52
CA PHE A 41 -10.53 0.28 8.69
C PHE A 41 -11.71 1.19 8.41
N VAL A 42 -12.89 0.60 8.21
CA VAL A 42 -14.16 1.31 8.36
C VAL A 42 -14.46 1.25 9.85
N ASP A 43 -14.17 2.34 10.57
CA ASP A 43 -14.71 2.52 11.91
C ASP A 43 -16.25 2.48 11.79
N LYS A 44 -16.87 1.51 12.47
CA LYS A 44 -18.31 1.50 12.70
C LYS A 44 -18.65 2.33 13.92
#